data_AF-A0A820APS8-F1
#
_entry.id   AF-A0A820APS8-F1
#
_cell.length_a   1.000
_cell.length_b   1.000
_cell.length_c   1.000
_cell.angle_alpha   90.00
_cell.angle_beta   90.00
_cell.angle_gamma   90.00
#
_symmetry.space_group_name_H-M   'P 1'
#
loop_
_entity.id
_entity.type
_entity.pdbx_description
1 polymer ?
#
loop_
_entity_poly.entity_id
_entity_poly.type
_entity_poly.pdbx_seq_one_letter_code
_entity_poly.pdbx_strand_id
1 'polypeptide(L)'
;MDEANSNTMFKGYDENLSDSENPSADDVRTVQERFTQVLSQRYPFLRLEFDCGPLDEAIVSMISPDRRPLILYIHNDRSVATHIFCERVLCTDKIASCLDENFTIWPWDRTSDINYTGLLVMLNKHCGQQIKDVISSFATDDYPLLCCLIWNEGQVKVADTIQGTTSIDDTLNRLNQVRDSSDSSVISPPPMNGRILRYP
;
A
#
# COMPACT_ATOMS: atom_id res chain seq x y z
N MET A 1 2.80 6.36 -56.84
CA MET A 1 4.05 6.85 -56.24
C MET A 1 3.65 7.78 -55.11
N ASP A 2 4.19 7.46 -53.94
CA ASP A 2 4.41 8.28 -52.75
C ASP A 2 3.23 8.82 -51.93
N GLU A 3 3.16 8.30 -50.69
CA GLU A 3 3.09 8.99 -49.37
C GLU A 3 2.39 8.05 -48.38
N ALA A 4 2.81 7.79 -47.14
CA ALA A 4 3.99 8.14 -46.36
C ALA A 4 4.13 7.08 -45.23
N ASN A 5 5.37 6.90 -44.78
CA ASN A 5 5.79 5.94 -43.77
C ASN A 5 5.82 6.58 -42.36
N SER A 6 5.53 5.77 -41.34
CA SER A 6 6.07 5.80 -39.96
C SER A 6 5.63 6.85 -38.92
N ASN A 7 5.23 6.29 -37.77
CA ASN A 7 5.48 6.69 -36.38
C ASN A 7 5.46 8.19 -36.01
N THR A 8 4.61 8.55 -35.04
CA THR A 8 5.01 9.07 -33.70
C THR A 8 3.78 9.70 -33.04
N MET A 9 3.19 9.04 -32.04
CA MET A 9 2.33 9.74 -31.06
C MET A 9 2.47 9.13 -29.67
N PHE A 10 3.71 8.96 -29.21
CA PHE A 10 4.01 9.17 -27.79
C PHE A 10 4.15 10.69 -27.62
N LYS A 11 3.08 11.34 -27.16
CA LYS A 11 3.12 12.75 -26.76
C LYS A 11 3.03 12.81 -25.23
N GLY A 12 4.16 13.20 -24.62
CA GLY A 12 4.19 14.06 -23.45
C GLY A 12 4.05 13.39 -22.10
N TYR A 13 5.10 12.68 -21.65
CA TYR A 13 5.52 12.87 -20.26
C TYR A 13 6.22 14.24 -20.22
N ASP A 14 5.57 15.22 -19.60
CA ASP A 14 6.15 16.54 -19.39
C ASP A 14 7.20 16.39 -18.27
N GLU A 15 8.48 16.47 -18.64
CA GLU A 15 9.64 16.38 -17.72
C GLU A 15 9.83 17.65 -16.87
N ASN A 16 8.79 18.48 -16.69
CA ASN A 16 8.83 19.70 -15.89
C ASN A 16 7.73 19.79 -14.83
N LEU A 17 7.36 18.68 -14.17
CA LEU A 17 6.80 18.79 -12.82
C LEU A 17 7.95 19.19 -11.89
N SER A 18 8.01 20.47 -11.55
CA SER A 18 8.92 21.03 -10.56
C SER A 18 8.95 20.17 -9.30
N ASP A 19 10.15 19.89 -8.79
CA ASP A 19 10.42 19.21 -7.51
C ASP A 19 9.78 19.85 -6.26
N SER A 20 8.91 20.85 -6.41
CA SER A 20 8.27 21.65 -5.36
C SER A 20 6.89 21.17 -4.90
N GLU A 21 6.35 20.07 -5.43
CA GLU A 21 5.05 19.52 -5.01
C GLU A 21 5.15 18.16 -4.29
N ASN A 22 6.35 17.78 -3.83
CA ASN A 22 6.42 16.67 -2.88
C ASN A 22 6.02 17.17 -1.48
N PRO A 23 4.94 16.64 -0.87
CA PRO A 23 4.61 16.98 0.50
C PRO A 23 5.80 16.61 1.41
N SER A 24 6.17 17.50 2.33
CA SER A 24 7.17 17.20 3.36
C SER A 24 6.77 15.96 4.15
N ALA A 25 7.74 15.25 4.75
CA ALA A 25 7.45 14.15 5.68
C ALA A 25 6.47 14.57 6.79
N ASP A 26 6.63 15.80 7.30
CA ASP A 26 5.73 16.38 8.31
C ASP A 26 4.32 16.66 7.74
N ASP A 27 4.22 16.97 6.45
CA ASP A 27 2.94 17.19 5.77
C ASP A 27 2.19 15.87 5.60
N VAL A 28 2.88 14.79 5.21
CA VAL A 28 2.30 13.45 5.04
C VAL A 28 1.68 12.96 6.35
N ARG A 29 2.46 12.97 7.44
CA ARG A 29 2.00 12.55 8.76
C ARG A 29 0.79 13.37 9.22
N THR A 30 0.86 14.68 9.09
CA THR A 30 -0.23 15.59 9.48
C THR A 30 -1.52 15.31 8.70
N VAL A 31 -1.42 15.03 7.39
CA VAL A 31 -2.57 14.68 6.55
C VAL A 31 -3.18 13.36 7.00
N GLN A 32 -2.37 12.35 7.29
CA GLN A 32 -2.83 11.04 7.76
C GLN A 32 -3.48 11.10 9.14
N GLU A 33 -2.91 11.85 10.08
CA GLU A 33 -3.47 12.02 11.43
C GLU A 33 -4.84 12.71 11.38
N ARG A 34 -5.00 13.74 10.55
CA ARG A 34 -6.32 14.37 10.32
C ARG A 34 -7.31 13.39 9.71
N PHE A 35 -6.87 12.62 8.72
CA PHE A 35 -7.71 11.61 8.10
C PHE A 35 -8.19 10.55 9.10
N THR A 36 -7.27 9.96 9.87
CA THR A 36 -7.59 8.91 10.85
C THR A 36 -8.47 9.45 11.99
N GLN A 37 -8.30 10.72 12.38
CA GLN A 37 -9.20 11.39 13.32
C GLN A 37 -10.63 11.50 12.78
N VAL A 38 -10.82 11.92 11.52
CA VAL A 38 -12.16 11.99 10.90
C VAL A 38 -12.75 10.59 10.70
N LEU A 39 -11.93 9.63 10.30
CA LEU A 39 -12.33 8.25 10.08
C LEU A 39 -12.85 7.59 11.36
N SER A 40 -12.14 7.76 12.48
CA SER A 40 -12.54 7.23 13.79
C SER A 40 -13.80 7.90 14.34
N GLN A 41 -14.01 9.19 14.08
CA GLN A 41 -15.27 9.87 14.42
C GLN A 41 -16.45 9.33 13.62
N ARG A 42 -16.23 9.00 12.35
CA ARG A 42 -17.27 8.45 11.47
C ARG A 42 -17.59 6.99 11.78
N TYR A 43 -16.57 6.20 12.14
CA TYR A 43 -16.69 4.79 12.47
C TYR A 43 -16.15 4.52 13.88
N PRO A 44 -16.95 4.79 14.94
CA PRO A 44 -16.50 4.65 16.33
C PRO A 44 -16.09 3.22 16.75
N PHE A 45 -16.49 2.22 15.97
CA PHE A 45 -16.15 0.82 16.20
C PHE A 45 -14.94 0.35 15.37
N LEU A 46 -14.33 1.24 14.58
CA LEU A 46 -13.07 0.94 13.89
C LEU A 46 -11.93 1.00 14.92
N ARG A 47 -11.34 -0.15 15.24
CA ARG A 47 -10.32 -0.28 16.29
C ARG A 47 -8.88 -0.31 15.77
N LEU A 48 -8.71 -0.15 14.46
CA LEU A 48 -7.42 -0.30 13.80
C LEU A 48 -6.39 0.73 14.27
N GLU A 49 -5.16 0.26 14.48
CA GLU A 49 -4.01 1.13 14.72
C GLU A 49 -3.33 1.49 13.40
N PHE A 50 -3.42 2.76 13.03
CA PHE A 50 -2.80 3.28 11.81
C PHE A 50 -1.38 3.80 12.08
N ASP A 51 -0.43 3.29 11.31
CA ASP A 51 0.95 3.79 11.28
C ASP A 51 1.04 5.01 10.38
N CYS A 52 0.85 6.19 10.98
CA CYS A 52 1.01 7.46 10.29
C CYS A 52 2.50 7.80 10.20
N GLY A 53 2.94 8.33 9.07
CA GLY A 53 4.33 8.69 8.81
C GLY A 53 4.70 8.58 7.34
N PRO A 54 5.95 8.92 6.99
CA PRO A 54 6.51 8.69 5.67
C PRO A 54 6.39 7.23 5.22
N LEU A 55 6.16 7.02 3.93
CA LEU A 55 5.98 5.67 3.36
C LEU A 55 7.24 4.80 3.48
N ASP A 56 8.43 5.40 3.44
CA ASP A 56 9.69 4.69 3.65
C ASP A 56 9.86 4.15 5.07
N GLU A 57 9.40 4.86 6.09
CA GLU A 57 9.35 4.33 7.48
C GLU A 57 8.48 3.07 7.55
N ALA A 58 7.30 3.10 6.92
CA ALA A 58 6.40 1.96 6.85
C ALA A 58 6.99 0.78 6.03
N ILE A 59 7.82 1.05 5.01
CA ILE A 59 8.53 -0.01 4.27
C ILE A 59 9.63 -0.65 5.11
N VAL A 60 10.33 0.15 5.94
CA VAL A 60 11.37 -0.36 6.85
C VAL A 60 10.77 -1.32 7.88
N SER A 61 9.51 -1.15 8.28
CA SER A 61 8.85 -2.08 9.22
C SER A 61 8.78 -3.50 8.66
N MET A 62 8.59 -3.68 7.35
CA MET A 62 8.53 -4.98 6.67
C MET A 62 9.86 -5.76 6.67
N ILE A 63 10.98 -5.12 6.98
CA ILE A 63 12.32 -5.74 7.04
C ILE A 63 12.87 -5.82 8.47
N SER A 64 12.13 -5.34 9.46
CA SER A 64 12.54 -5.35 10.86
C SER A 64 12.50 -6.76 11.49
N PRO A 65 13.12 -6.97 12.67
CA PRO A 65 13.04 -8.26 13.37
C PRO A 65 11.60 -8.69 13.67
N ASP A 66 10.74 -7.72 14.01
CA ASP A 66 9.30 -7.90 14.27
C ASP A 66 8.47 -7.64 13.00
N ARG A 67 9.06 -7.87 11.82
CA ARG A 67 8.45 -7.55 10.53
C ARG A 67 7.04 -8.12 10.41
N ARG A 68 6.18 -7.27 9.88
CA ARG A 68 4.81 -7.58 9.48
C ARG A 68 4.62 -7.13 8.03
N PRO A 69 3.77 -7.79 7.24
CA PRO A 69 3.37 -7.25 5.95
C PRO A 69 2.73 -5.87 6.13
N LEU A 70 2.96 -5.01 5.15
CA LEU A 70 2.40 -3.66 5.12
C LEU A 70 1.07 -3.68 4.37
N ILE A 71 0.04 -3.09 4.95
CA ILE A 71 -1.22 -2.81 4.26
C ILE A 71 -1.27 -1.32 3.97
N LEU A 72 -1.32 -0.97 2.69
CA LEU A 72 -1.73 0.37 2.29
C LEU A 72 -3.26 0.41 2.31
N TYR A 73 -3.83 1.05 3.32
CA TYR A 73 -5.26 1.32 3.39
C TYR A 73 -5.56 2.60 2.61
N ILE A 74 -6.07 2.44 1.39
CA ILE A 74 -6.38 3.57 0.52
C ILE A 74 -7.89 3.81 0.57
N HIS A 75 -8.27 4.98 1.08
CA HIS A 75 -9.64 5.40 1.26
C HIS A 75 -10.08 6.33 0.12
N ASN A 76 -11.34 6.20 -0.30
CA ASN A 76 -11.97 7.15 -1.20
C ASN A 76 -13.43 7.35 -0.76
N ASP A 77 -13.75 8.56 -0.29
CA ASP A 77 -15.07 8.94 0.22
C ASP A 77 -16.13 8.97 -0.88
N ARG A 78 -15.71 9.03 -2.16
CA ARG A 78 -16.64 8.98 -3.30
C ARG A 78 -17.17 7.57 -3.57
N SER A 79 -16.56 6.53 -2.99
CA SER A 79 -17.02 5.16 -3.15
C SER A 79 -18.08 4.81 -2.11
N VAL A 80 -19.25 4.35 -2.57
CA VAL A 80 -20.27 3.80 -1.67
C VAL A 80 -19.76 2.55 -0.95
N ALA A 81 -18.94 1.74 -1.63
CA ALA A 81 -18.37 0.53 -1.05
C ALA A 81 -17.41 0.85 0.12
N THR A 82 -16.74 2.02 0.11
CA THR A 82 -15.92 2.49 1.24
C THR A 82 -16.69 2.51 2.56
N HIS A 83 -17.90 3.09 2.55
CA HIS A 83 -18.70 3.20 3.77
C HIS A 83 -19.16 1.84 4.26
N ILE A 84 -19.68 1.01 3.35
CA ILE A 84 -20.18 -0.33 3.68
C ILE A 84 -19.03 -1.20 4.21
N PHE A 85 -17.87 -1.17 3.56
CA PHE A 85 -16.71 -1.96 3.95
C PHE A 85 -16.19 -1.54 5.33
N CYS A 86 -16.09 -0.24 5.61
CA CYS A 86 -15.69 0.24 6.94
C CYS A 86 -16.63 -0.26 8.03
N GLU A 87 -17.95 -0.10 7.84
CA GLU A 87 -18.95 -0.47 8.85
C GLU A 87 -19.13 -1.99 9.02
N ARG A 88 -19.10 -2.74 7.92
CA ARG A 88 -19.48 -4.17 7.89
C ARG A 88 -18.30 -5.11 7.95
N VAL A 89 -17.11 -4.68 7.50
CA VAL A 89 -15.92 -5.53 7.41
C VAL A 89 -14.88 -5.08 8.43
N LEU A 90 -14.37 -3.85 8.32
CA LEU A 90 -13.28 -3.37 9.19
C LEU A 90 -13.69 -3.22 10.66
N CYS A 91 -14.95 -2.87 10.94
CA CYS A 91 -15.46 -2.79 12.32
C CYS A 91 -15.76 -4.16 12.96
N THR A 92 -15.54 -5.28 12.26
CA THR A 92 -15.71 -6.61 12.87
C THR A 92 -14.48 -6.95 13.71
N ASP A 93 -14.69 -7.46 14.92
CA ASP A 93 -13.60 -7.82 15.84
C ASP A 93 -12.61 -8.80 15.18
N LYS A 94 -13.11 -9.75 14.38
CA LYS A 94 -12.26 -10.72 13.67
C LYS A 94 -11.28 -10.06 12.70
N ILE A 95 -11.74 -9.10 11.90
CA ILE A 95 -10.91 -8.41 10.92
C ILE A 95 -9.97 -7.44 11.64
N ALA A 96 -10.48 -6.66 12.61
CA ALA A 96 -9.69 -5.71 13.37
C ALA A 96 -8.53 -6.40 14.10
N SER A 97 -8.80 -7.46 14.87
CA SER A 97 -7.75 -8.22 15.56
C SER A 97 -6.77 -8.86 14.58
N CYS A 98 -7.25 -9.40 13.45
CA CYS A 98 -6.36 -9.96 12.43
C CYS A 98 -5.40 -8.90 11.86
N LEU A 99 -5.90 -7.71 11.57
CA LEU A 99 -5.10 -6.60 11.05
C LEU A 99 -4.09 -6.09 12.08
N ASP A 100 -4.54 -5.75 13.29
CA ASP A 100 -3.68 -5.16 14.34
C ASP A 100 -2.59 -6.12 14.85
N GLU A 101 -2.85 -7.43 14.86
CA GLU A 101 -1.88 -8.42 15.34
C GLU A 101 -0.84 -8.82 14.29
N ASN A 102 -1.17 -8.74 13.00
CA ASN A 102 -0.37 -9.36 11.94
C ASN A 102 0.17 -8.37 10.91
N PHE A 103 -0.32 -7.13 10.86
CA PHE A 103 0.02 -6.17 9.82
C PHE A 103 0.44 -4.82 10.39
N THR A 104 1.18 -4.06 9.59
CA THR A 104 1.31 -2.61 9.75
C THR A 104 0.35 -1.96 8.77
N ILE A 105 -0.46 -0.99 9.19
CA ILE A 105 -1.48 -0.37 8.33
C ILE A 105 -1.12 1.10 8.09
N TRP A 106 -0.75 1.44 6.86
CA TRP A 106 -0.44 2.80 6.47
C TRP A 106 -1.65 3.43 5.75
N PRO A 107 -2.27 4.48 6.31
CA PRO A 107 -3.49 5.07 5.77
C PRO A 107 -3.22 6.12 4.68
N TRP A 108 -4.11 6.22 3.70
CA TRP A 108 -4.14 7.37 2.80
C TRP A 108 -5.54 7.69 2.28
N ASP A 109 -5.93 8.96 2.35
CA ASP A 109 -7.15 9.46 1.73
C ASP A 109 -6.87 10.00 0.32
N ARG A 110 -7.32 9.27 -0.71
CA ARG A 110 -7.17 9.67 -2.12
C ARG A 110 -8.37 10.43 -2.68
N THR A 111 -9.30 10.88 -1.85
CA THR A 111 -10.56 11.51 -2.29
C THR A 111 -10.33 12.76 -3.14
N SER A 112 -9.22 13.47 -2.91
CA SER A 112 -8.75 14.60 -3.73
C SER A 112 -7.75 14.14 -4.78
N ASP A 113 -7.79 14.74 -5.98
CA ASP A 113 -6.86 14.45 -7.07
C ASP A 113 -5.41 14.80 -6.71
N ILE A 114 -5.22 15.80 -5.84
CA ILE A 114 -3.89 16.18 -5.30
C ILE A 114 -3.34 15.03 -4.45
N ASN A 115 -4.15 14.51 -3.53
CA ASN A 115 -3.73 13.39 -2.68
C ASN A 115 -3.49 12.13 -3.51
N TYR A 116 -4.30 11.89 -4.54
CA TYR A 116 -4.12 10.75 -5.42
C TYR A 116 -2.80 10.85 -6.21
N THR A 117 -2.51 12.01 -6.78
CA THR A 117 -1.24 12.26 -7.48
C THR A 117 -0.05 12.10 -6.53
N GLY A 118 -0.13 12.67 -5.33
CA GLY A 118 0.89 12.54 -4.29
C GLY A 118 1.14 11.08 -3.90
N LEU A 119 0.09 10.27 -3.76
CA LEU A 119 0.22 8.82 -3.51
C LEU A 119 1.00 8.14 -4.63
N LEU A 120 0.64 8.37 -5.90
CA LEU A 120 1.31 7.73 -7.03
C LEU A 120 2.79 8.11 -7.12
N VAL A 121 3.14 9.36 -6.79
CA VAL A 121 4.54 9.82 -6.73
C VAL A 121 5.30 9.10 -5.62
N MET A 122 4.73 9.03 -4.41
CA MET A 122 5.34 8.30 -3.28
C MET A 122 5.53 6.81 -3.60
N LEU A 123 4.51 6.16 -4.17
CA LEU A 123 4.58 4.75 -4.57
C LEU A 123 5.67 4.52 -5.61
N ASN A 124 5.77 5.36 -6.64
CA ASN A 124 6.80 5.20 -7.66
C ASN A 124 8.21 5.33 -7.07
N LYS A 125 8.39 6.30 -6.16
CA LYS A 125 9.68 6.59 -5.53
C LYS A 125 10.15 5.45 -4.61
N HIS A 126 9.25 4.89 -3.82
CA HIS A 126 9.61 3.97 -2.73
C HIS A 126 9.32 2.49 -3.03
N CYS A 127 8.30 2.21 -3.85
CA CYS A 127 7.83 0.86 -4.15
C CYS A 127 8.07 0.47 -5.63
N GLY A 128 8.29 1.45 -6.50
CA GLY A 128 8.51 1.26 -7.94
C GLY A 128 7.24 1.33 -8.79
N GLN A 129 7.44 1.43 -10.10
CA GLN A 129 6.38 1.69 -11.09
C GLN A 129 5.32 0.58 -11.13
N GLN A 130 5.68 -0.68 -10.92
CA GLN A 130 4.73 -1.81 -10.95
C GLN A 130 3.62 -1.65 -9.90
N ILE A 131 3.97 -1.24 -8.68
CA ILE A 131 3.01 -1.07 -7.59
C ILE A 131 2.11 0.14 -7.86
N LYS A 132 2.69 1.23 -8.38
CA LYS A 132 1.93 2.39 -8.86
C LYS A 132 0.91 2.00 -9.94
N ASP A 133 1.28 1.17 -10.91
CA ASP A 133 0.39 0.73 -11.99
C ASP A 133 -0.76 -0.15 -11.49
N VAL A 134 -0.49 -1.01 -10.50
CA VAL A 134 -1.54 -1.79 -9.84
C VAL A 134 -2.55 -0.86 -9.16
N ILE A 135 -2.08 0.09 -8.35
CA ILE A 135 -2.97 1.02 -7.65
C ILE A 135 -3.76 1.91 -8.63
N SER A 136 -3.13 2.33 -9.73
CA SER A 136 -3.78 3.20 -10.71
C SER A 136 -4.81 2.50 -11.60
N SER A 137 -4.83 1.17 -11.61
CA SER A 137 -5.79 0.37 -12.37
C SER A 137 -7.20 0.31 -11.75
N PHE A 138 -7.34 0.66 -10.46
CA PHE A 138 -8.62 0.56 -9.75
C PHE A 138 -9.53 1.77 -9.97
N ALA A 139 -10.80 1.48 -10.24
CA ALA A 139 -11.86 2.48 -10.37
C ALA A 139 -12.32 2.97 -8.99
N THR A 140 -13.04 4.10 -8.96
CA THR A 140 -13.60 4.66 -7.72
C THR A 140 -14.43 3.65 -6.93
N ASP A 141 -15.21 2.80 -7.61
CA ASP A 141 -16.12 1.86 -6.95
C ASP A 141 -15.39 0.65 -6.32
N ASP A 142 -14.11 0.45 -6.63
CA ASP A 142 -13.30 -0.62 -6.04
C ASP A 142 -12.83 -0.27 -4.61
N TYR A 143 -12.94 1.00 -4.21
CA TYR A 143 -12.47 1.47 -2.90
C TYR A 143 -13.43 1.11 -1.75
N PRO A 144 -12.90 0.90 -0.53
CA PRO A 144 -11.52 1.12 -0.14
C PRO A 144 -10.64 -0.04 -0.59
N LEU A 145 -9.35 0.21 -0.69
CA LEU A 145 -8.39 -0.81 -1.11
C LEU A 145 -7.47 -1.14 0.06
N LEU A 146 -7.33 -2.42 0.37
CA LEU A 146 -6.22 -2.95 1.17
C LEU A 146 -5.20 -3.54 0.20
N CYS A 147 -4.17 -2.75 -0.14
CA CYS A 147 -3.05 -3.27 -0.93
C CYS A 147 -2.03 -3.87 0.03
N CYS A 148 -1.94 -5.20 0.02
CA CYS A 148 -1.06 -5.97 0.87
C CYS A 148 0.32 -6.07 0.21
N LEU A 149 1.32 -5.49 0.86
CA LEU A 149 2.70 -5.47 0.43
C LEU A 149 3.54 -6.37 1.34
N ILE A 150 4.47 -7.09 0.71
CA ILE A 150 5.47 -7.91 1.41
C ILE A 150 6.86 -7.53 0.92
N TRP A 151 7.84 -7.73 1.80
CA TRP A 151 9.24 -7.73 1.39
C TRP A 151 9.66 -9.13 0.97
N ASN A 152 10.09 -9.29 -0.28
CA ASN A 152 10.57 -10.56 -0.79
C ASN A 152 11.71 -10.34 -1.79
N GLU A 153 12.80 -11.11 -1.64
CA GLU A 153 13.99 -11.05 -2.51
C GLU A 153 14.61 -9.64 -2.67
N GLY A 154 14.57 -8.84 -1.59
CA GLY A 154 15.16 -7.49 -1.60
C GLY A 154 14.29 -6.42 -2.27
N GLN A 155 13.03 -6.72 -2.56
CA GLN A 155 12.08 -5.80 -3.18
C GLN A 155 10.72 -5.84 -2.48
N VAL A 156 10.00 -4.73 -2.57
CA VAL A 156 8.58 -4.66 -2.18
C VAL A 156 7.74 -5.28 -3.30
N LYS A 157 6.85 -6.22 -2.95
CA LYS A 157 5.93 -6.86 -3.90
C LYS A 157 4.50 -6.77 -3.40
N VAL A 158 3.55 -6.66 -4.32
CA VAL A 158 2.12 -6.80 -4.00
C VAL A 158 1.83 -8.28 -3.80
N ALA A 159 1.45 -8.65 -2.57
CA ALA A 159 0.97 -9.99 -2.26
C ALA A 159 -0.51 -10.15 -2.62
N ASP A 160 -1.33 -9.13 -2.32
CA ASP A 160 -2.75 -9.16 -2.63
C ASP A 160 -3.40 -7.75 -2.64
N THR A 161 -4.60 -7.63 -3.22
CA THR A 161 -5.38 -6.37 -3.30
C THR A 161 -6.87 -6.59 -2.96
N ILE A 162 -7.28 -6.24 -1.74
CA ILE A 162 -8.66 -6.45 -1.26
C ILE A 162 -9.49 -5.19 -1.49
N GLN A 163 -10.58 -5.32 -2.24
CA GLN A 163 -11.47 -4.22 -2.64
C GLN A 163 -12.69 -4.12 -1.70
N GLY A 164 -13.38 -2.98 -1.74
CA GLY A 164 -14.53 -2.67 -0.88
C GLY A 164 -15.76 -3.55 -1.05
N THR A 165 -15.86 -4.28 -2.15
CA THR A 165 -16.96 -5.22 -2.42
C THR A 165 -16.71 -6.62 -1.87
N THR A 166 -15.53 -6.88 -1.29
CA THR A 166 -15.14 -8.18 -0.74
C THR A 166 -15.94 -8.49 0.54
N SER A 167 -16.37 -9.74 0.70
CA SER A 167 -17.08 -10.20 1.90
C SER A 167 -16.13 -10.32 3.10
N ILE A 168 -16.68 -10.37 4.33
CA ILE A 168 -15.88 -10.54 5.56
C ILE A 168 -15.04 -11.81 5.50
N ASP A 169 -15.63 -12.93 5.11
CA ASP A 169 -14.95 -14.22 5.06
C ASP A 169 -13.85 -14.23 3.99
N ASP A 170 -14.12 -13.65 2.82
CA ASP A 170 -13.12 -13.55 1.76
C ASP A 170 -11.97 -12.60 2.14
N THR A 171 -12.27 -11.47 2.78
CA THR A 171 -11.24 -10.56 3.31
C THR A 171 -10.36 -11.28 4.32
N LEU A 172 -10.95 -12.01 5.28
CA LEU A 172 -10.20 -12.74 6.29
C LEU A 172 -9.34 -13.84 5.67
N ASN A 173 -9.88 -14.59 4.70
CA ASN A 173 -9.14 -15.65 4.01
C ASN A 173 -7.92 -15.08 3.27
N ARG A 174 -8.09 -13.96 2.57
CA ARG A 174 -7.02 -13.28 1.83
C ARG A 174 -5.94 -12.72 2.77
N LEU A 175 -6.34 -12.10 3.88
CA LEU A 175 -5.38 -11.64 4.91
C LEU A 175 -4.56 -12.80 5.49
N ASN A 176 -5.20 -13.93 5.80
CA ASN A 176 -4.50 -15.12 6.27
C ASN A 176 -3.51 -15.65 5.22
N GLN A 177 -3.88 -15.68 3.93
CA GLN A 177 -2.99 -16.10 2.85
C GLN A 177 -1.76 -15.20 2.72
N VAL A 178 -1.93 -13.88 2.86
CA VAL A 178 -0.80 -12.92 2.84
C VAL A 178 0.13 -13.18 4.01
N ARG A 179 -0.40 -13.33 5.24
CA ARG A 179 0.39 -13.63 6.44
C ARG A 179 1.21 -14.91 6.27
N ASP A 180 0.56 -15.99 5.84
CA ASP A 180 1.21 -17.29 5.70
C ASP A 180 2.29 -17.25 4.59
N SER A 181 2.08 -16.44 3.55
CA SER A 181 3.07 -16.21 2.49
C SER A 181 4.28 -15.41 2.98
N SER A 182 4.07 -14.39 3.81
CA SER A 182 5.17 -13.61 4.40
C SER A 182 6.02 -14.42 5.36
N ASP A 183 5.42 -15.36 6.09
CA ASP A 183 6.13 -16.29 6.98
C ASP A 183 6.92 -17.35 6.18
N SER A 184 6.43 -17.74 5.01
CA SER A 184 7.09 -18.74 4.16
C SER A 184 8.31 -18.19 3.42
N SER A 185 8.32 -16.89 3.07
CA SER A 185 9.49 -16.21 2.49
C SER A 185 10.71 -16.14 3.41
N VAL A 186 10.58 -16.57 4.67
CA VAL A 186 11.62 -16.56 5.71
C VAL A 186 12.66 -17.68 5.52
N ILE A 187 12.39 -18.71 4.71
CA ILE A 187 13.24 -19.91 4.59
C ILE A 187 14.07 -19.88 3.30
N SER A 188 15.07 -19.01 3.24
CA SER A 188 16.35 -19.39 2.62
C SER A 188 17.47 -18.52 3.19
N PRO A 189 18.29 -19.04 4.13
CA PRO A 189 19.61 -18.45 4.31
C PRO A 189 20.35 -18.55 2.97
N PRO A 190 21.04 -17.49 2.52
CA PRO A 190 21.92 -17.60 1.36
C PRO A 190 22.88 -18.77 1.60
N PRO A 191 23.19 -19.60 0.58
CA PRO A 191 24.20 -20.62 0.74
C PRO A 191 25.48 -19.90 1.16
N MET A 192 25.89 -20.09 2.42
CA MET A 192 27.24 -19.76 2.86
C MET A 192 28.17 -20.69 2.10
N ASN A 193 28.52 -20.32 0.87
CA ASN A 193 29.61 -20.93 0.16
C ASN A 193 30.85 -20.72 1.03
N GLY A 194 31.28 -21.82 1.64
CA GLY A 194 32.44 -21.89 2.51
C GLY A 194 33.65 -21.34 1.78
N ARG A 195 33.95 -20.07 2.02
CA ARG A 195 35.26 -19.50 1.78
C ARG A 195 35.74 -18.96 3.10
N ILE A 196 36.23 -19.89 3.93
CA ILE A 196 37.18 -19.57 4.99
C ILE A 196 38.39 -18.97 4.28
N LEU A 197 38.42 -17.64 4.18
CA LEU A 197 39.66 -16.92 3.89
C LEU A 197 40.54 -17.05 5.12
N ARG A 198 41.35 -18.11 5.13
CA ARG A 198 42.58 -18.12 5.92
C ARG A 198 43.46 -17.03 5.32
N TYR A 199 43.68 -15.95 6.06
CA TYR A 199 44.80 -15.05 5.78
C TYR A 199 46.01 -15.44 6.66
N PRO A 200 47.22 -15.37 6.10
CA PRO A 200 48.48 -15.62 6.81
C PRO A 200 48.79 -14.53 7.85
#